data_AF-A0A521M3E6-F1
#
_entry.id   AF-A0A521M3E6-F1
#
_cell.length_a   1.000
_cell.length_b   1.000
_cell.length_c   1.000
_cell.angle_alpha   90.00
_cell.angle_beta   90.00
_cell.angle_gamma   90.00
#
_symmetry.space_group_name_H-M   'P 1'
#
loop_
_entity.id
_entity.type
_entity.pdbx_description
1 polymer ?
#
loop_
_entity_poly.entity_id
_entity_poly.type
_entity_poly.pdbx_seq_one_letter_code
_entity_poly.pdbx_strand_id
1 'polypeptide(L)' 'MSDVAERVKKIVVEHLGVEAAQVKEDAKFIDDLGADSLDTVEL' A
#
# COMPACT_ATOMS: atom_id res chain seq x y z
N MET A 1 -9.79 -9.33 15.95
CA MET A 1 -9.76 -9.80 14.55
C MET A 1 -8.77 -8.89 13.86
N SER A 2 -7.62 -9.41 13.44
CA SER A 2 -6.49 -8.60 12.98
C SER A 2 -6.84 -7.81 11.73
N ASP A 3 -6.84 -6.48 11.82
CA ASP A 3 -6.93 -5.59 10.66
C ASP A 3 -5.63 -5.68 9.85
N VAL A 4 -5.54 -6.72 9.03
CA VAL A 4 -4.49 -6.86 8.02
C VAL A 4 -4.50 -5.63 7.11
N ALA A 5 -5.68 -5.07 6.82
CA ALA A 5 -5.84 -3.84 6.06
C ALA A 5 -5.13 -2.62 6.70
N GLU A 6 -5.22 -2.44 8.03
CA GLU A 6 -4.49 -1.36 8.71
C GLU A 6 -2.98 -1.57 8.67
N ARG A 7 -2.53 -2.82 8.86
CA ARG A 7 -1.09 -3.14 8.81
C ARG A 7 -0.53 -2.92 7.41
N VAL A 8 -1.21 -3.42 6.39
CA VAL A 8 -0.83 -3.24 4.99
C VAL A 8 -0.84 -1.76 4.63
N LYS A 9 -1.89 -1.00 4.98
CA LYS A 9 -1.92 0.47 4.78
C LYS A 9 -0.71 1.15 5.41
N LYS A 10 -0.35 0.79 6.64
CA LYS A 10 0.77 1.41 7.34
C LYS A 10 2.11 1.11 6.64
N ILE A 11 2.31 -0.15 6.25
CA ILE A 11 3.51 -0.57 5.52
C ILE A 11 3.57 0.17 4.19
N VAL A 12 2.48 0.20 3.42
CA VAL A 12 2.41 0.86 2.11
C VAL A 12 2.72 2.36 2.24
N VAL A 13 2.14 3.04 3.23
CA VAL A 13 2.40 4.47 3.49
C VAL A 13 3.86 4.74 3.88
N GLU A 14 4.46 3.88 4.72
CA GLU A 14 5.88 4.02 5.10
C GLU A 14 6.85 3.62 4.00
N HIS A 15 6.58 2.55 3.26
CA HIS A 15 7.47 1.98 2.26
C HIS A 15 7.45 2.79 0.96
N LEU A 16 6.25 3.14 0.48
CA LEU A 16 6.07 3.89 -0.77
C LEU A 16 6.06 5.41 -0.54
N GLY A 17 6.00 5.87 0.71
CA GLY A 17 5.94 7.31 1.02
C GLY A 17 4.66 7.99 0.50
N VAL A 18 3.62 7.20 0.23
CA VAL A 18 2.32 7.67 -0.26
C VAL A 18 1.37 7.97 0.89
N GLU A 19 0.44 8.91 0.72
CA GLU A 19 -0.50 9.23 1.79
C GLU A 19 -1.54 8.13 2.01
N ALA A 20 -1.94 7.91 3.27
CA ALA A 20 -2.98 6.95 3.63
C ALA A 20 -4.33 7.23 2.91
N ALA A 21 -4.56 8.48 2.49
CA ALA A 21 -5.71 8.90 1.70
C ALA A 21 -5.67 8.38 0.25
N GLN A 22 -4.48 8.13 -0.29
CA GLN A 22 -4.30 7.53 -1.61
C GLN A 22 -4.44 6.00 -1.57
N VAL A 23 -4.16 5.37 -0.43
CA VAL A 23 -4.34 3.93 -0.22
C VAL A 23 -5.83 3.60 -0.05
N LYS A 24 -6.54 3.48 -1.17
CA LYS A 24 -7.91 2.97 -1.22
C LYS A 24 -7.90 1.47 -1.44
N GLU A 25 -8.95 0.77 -1.01
CA GLU A 25 -9.09 -0.68 -1.28
C GLU A 25 -9.18 -0.97 -2.78
N ASP A 26 -9.70 -0.02 -3.55
CA ASP A 26 -9.78 -0.08 -5.02
C ASP A 26 -8.56 0.54 -5.72
N ALA A 27 -7.61 1.11 -4.98
CA ALA A 27 -6.41 1.71 -5.57
C ALA A 27 -5.47 0.61 -6.07
N LYS A 28 -4.89 0.82 -7.25
CA LYS A 28 -3.87 -0.06 -7.77
C LYS A 28 -2.51 0.33 -7.22
N PHE A 29 -1.86 -0.59 -6.50
CA PHE A 29 -0.52 -0.36 -5.96
C PHE A 29 0.47 0.12 -7.03
N ILE A 30 0.43 -0.44 -8.24
CA ILE A 30 1.35 -0.07 -9.31
C ILE A 30 0.96 1.25 -9.99
N ASP A 31 -0.30 1.37 -10.44
CA ASP A 31 -0.74 2.51 -11.25
C ASP A 31 -1.02 3.78 -10.41
N ASP A 32 -1.56 3.62 -9.20
CA ASP A 32 -2.01 4.74 -8.35
C ASP A 32 -1.02 5.10 -7.22
N LEU A 33 -0.28 4.11 -6.71
CA LEU A 33 0.70 4.31 -5.63
C LEU A 33 2.15 4.26 -6.12
N GLY A 34 2.37 3.97 -7.40
CA GLY A 34 3.71 3.93 -7.99
C GLY A 34 4.58 2.80 -7.45
N ALA A 35 3.97 1.74 -6.90
CA ALA A 35 4.68 0.57 -6.42
C ALA A 35 5.32 -0.17 -7.59
N ASP A 36 6.59 -0.50 -7.44
CA ASP A 36 7.25 -1.33 -8.42
C ASP A 36 6.84 -2.81 -8.22
N SER A 37 7.17 -3.65 -9.21
CA SER A 37 6.84 -5.07 -9.14
C SER A 37 7.55 -5.82 -8.00
N LEU A 38 8.59 -5.24 -7.40
CA LEU A 38 9.30 -5.79 -6.24
C LEU A 38 8.58 -5.42 -4.95
N ASP A 39 8.16 -4.16 -4.80
CA ASP A 39 7.41 -3.65 -3.66
C ASP A 39 6.13 -4.46 -3.41
N THR A 40 5.41 -4.82 -4.48
CA THR A 40 4.16 -5.60 -4.38
C THR A 40 4.34 -7.07 -3.98
N VAL A 41 5.55 -7.62 -4.07
CA VAL A 41 5.87 -9.02 -3.74
C VAL A 41 6.44 -9.16 -2.32
N GLU A 42 7.05 -8.10 -1.79
CA GLU A 42 7.61 -8.07 -0.42
C GLU A 42 6.64 -7.55 0.66
N LEU A 43 5.43 -7.14 0.26
CA LEU A 43 4.34 -6.61 1.11
C LEU A 43 3.38 -7.71 1.64
#